data_AF-A0A956DRU4-F1
#
_entry.id   AF-A0A956DRU4-F1
#
_cell.length_a   1.000
_cell.length_b   1.000
_cell.length_c   1.000
_cell.angle_alpha   90.00
_cell.angle_beta   90.00
_cell.angle_gamma   90.00
#
_symmetry.space_group_name_H-M   'P 1'
#
loop_
_entity.id
_entity.type
_entity.pdbx_description
1 polymer ?
#
loop_
_entity_poly.entity_id
_entity_poly.type
_entity_poly.pdbx_seq_one_letter_code
_entity_poly.pdbx_strand_id
1 'polypeptide(L)'
;MLLRASVAASSALLLSFVGAACGDDGAASGSGGASSSSAGGGTSSSTGAGGGVDQGSPHTPATGCLEGFVECDGICADQSNDGSHCGECGNACFNQSAGLGCVGGECVESSCTYGAVCGDACVTNRSSNADHCGSCFNQCASDGLCAGGTCVDGGGDGSSCASPLFWNVDDDESVGFRFTPALTTEHLFTCGPLDPLPTRWFRFTANDTETGVEVRADGADDFIIEAFDAATCAPVASIGCNDDDAGANPQLTLATAAGGTYFVAVGLKGSWSGRSATFRADH
;
A
#
# COMPACT_ATOMS: atom_id res chain seq x y z
N MET A 1 23.95 24.49 69.46
CA MET A 1 22.93 24.72 68.43
C MET A 1 23.27 23.78 67.27
N LEU A 2 22.49 22.68 67.15
CA LEU A 2 22.22 21.83 65.96
C LEU A 2 23.44 21.18 65.24
N LEU A 3 23.46 19.92 64.79
CA LEU A 3 22.60 18.73 64.90
C LEU A 3 23.45 17.55 64.35
N ARG A 4 23.27 16.32 64.87
CA ARG A 4 23.82 15.09 64.29
C ARG A 4 23.09 14.73 62.99
N ALA A 5 23.78 14.10 62.03
CA ALA A 5 23.16 13.25 61.03
C ALA A 5 24.03 12.00 60.76
N SER A 6 23.50 10.84 61.17
CA SER A 6 23.84 9.51 60.66
C SER A 6 22.76 9.08 59.66
N VAL A 7 22.92 7.90 59.05
CA VAL A 7 21.96 7.11 58.23
C VAL A 7 22.14 7.34 56.71
N ALA A 8 22.12 6.34 55.82
CA ALA A 8 22.34 4.89 55.84
C ALA A 8 22.43 4.44 54.37
N ALA A 9 23.09 3.31 54.13
CA ALA A 9 23.04 2.59 52.87
C ALA A 9 21.63 2.01 52.64
N SER A 10 21.13 2.08 51.39
CA SER A 10 20.00 1.27 50.92
C SER A 10 20.39 0.53 49.65
N SER A 11 20.27 -0.79 49.76
CA SER A 11 20.59 -1.82 48.78
C SER A 11 19.84 -1.64 47.46
N ALA A 12 20.57 -1.80 46.34
CA ALA A 12 19.97 -2.02 45.03
C ALA A 12 19.56 -3.49 44.91
N LEU A 13 18.26 -3.73 44.72
CA LEU A 13 17.70 -5.04 44.40
C LEU A 13 17.82 -5.26 42.89
N LEU A 14 18.68 -6.21 42.50
CA LEU A 14 18.77 -6.73 41.13
C LEU A 14 17.51 -7.56 40.85
N LEU A 15 16.61 -7.04 40.00
CA LEU A 15 15.56 -7.83 39.36
C LEU A 15 16.05 -8.25 37.98
N SER A 16 16.31 -9.55 37.84
CA SER A 16 16.60 -10.20 36.57
C SER A 16 15.36 -10.15 35.68
N PHE A 17 15.46 -9.50 34.52
CA PHE A 17 14.48 -9.65 33.45
C PHE A 17 14.82 -10.91 32.63
N VAL A 18 13.82 -11.79 32.56
CA VAL A 18 13.78 -12.94 31.67
C VAL A 18 13.51 -12.40 30.27
N GLY A 19 14.40 -12.70 29.32
CA GLY A 19 14.21 -12.35 27.91
C GLY A 19 12.98 -13.05 27.32
N ALA A 20 12.10 -12.27 26.71
CA ALA A 20 11.10 -12.79 25.80
C ALA A 20 11.77 -13.05 24.45
N ALA A 21 11.79 -14.31 24.04
CA ALA A 21 12.13 -14.72 22.69
C ALA A 21 10.93 -14.45 21.77
N CYS A 22 11.15 -13.81 20.62
CA CYS A 22 10.20 -13.84 19.51
C CYS A 22 10.26 -15.25 18.87
N GLY A 23 9.08 -15.82 18.61
CA GLY A 23 8.91 -17.19 18.15
C GLY A 23 9.06 -17.33 16.64
N ASP A 24 9.72 -18.40 16.23
CA ASP A 24 9.72 -18.97 14.88
C ASP A 24 8.33 -19.55 14.57
N ASP A 25 7.70 -19.14 13.46
CA ASP A 25 6.59 -19.89 12.88
C ASP A 25 6.95 -20.39 11.48
N GLY A 26 7.15 -21.71 11.42
CA GLY A 26 7.57 -22.45 10.25
C GLY A 26 6.50 -22.56 9.18
N ALA A 27 7.00 -22.55 7.94
CA ALA A 27 6.26 -22.91 6.74
C ALA A 27 5.67 -24.33 6.80
N ALA A 28 4.39 -24.46 6.45
CA ALA A 28 3.79 -25.74 6.08
C ALA A 28 3.10 -25.61 4.71
N SER A 29 3.76 -26.22 3.73
CA SER A 29 3.23 -26.52 2.40
C SER A 29 2.04 -27.49 2.48
N GLY A 30 0.99 -27.24 1.71
CA GLY A 30 -0.19 -28.12 1.65
C GLY A 30 -0.96 -27.97 0.34
N SER A 31 -0.48 -28.65 -0.70
CA SER A 31 -1.18 -28.86 -1.97
C SER A 31 -2.40 -29.78 -1.80
N GLY A 32 -3.55 -29.41 -2.36
CA GLY A 32 -4.72 -30.29 -2.45
C GLY A 32 -5.85 -29.68 -3.29
N GLY A 33 -5.85 -29.96 -4.59
CA GLY A 33 -7.00 -29.71 -5.45
C GLY A 33 -8.05 -30.81 -5.30
N ALA A 34 -9.33 -30.44 -5.42
CA ALA A 34 -10.38 -31.28 -6.01
C ALA A 34 -11.61 -30.43 -6.30
N SER A 35 -12.05 -30.52 -7.55
CA SER A 35 -13.31 -30.02 -8.09
C SER A 35 -14.50 -30.75 -7.46
N SER A 36 -15.60 -30.04 -7.21
CA SER A 36 -16.93 -30.65 -7.19
C SER A 36 -18.03 -29.64 -7.52
N SER A 37 -18.63 -29.89 -8.67
CA SER A 37 -19.94 -29.45 -9.12
C SER A 37 -21.06 -29.71 -8.11
N SER A 38 -21.96 -28.74 -7.92
CA SER A 38 -23.35 -29.06 -7.59
C SER A 38 -24.31 -27.93 -8.01
N ALA A 39 -25.33 -28.35 -8.75
CA ALA A 39 -26.44 -27.58 -9.25
C ALA A 39 -27.47 -27.22 -8.16
N GLY A 40 -28.23 -26.15 -8.43
CA GLY A 40 -29.45 -25.74 -7.74
C GLY A 40 -29.62 -24.23 -7.97
N GLY A 41 -30.61 -23.71 -8.68
CA GLY A 41 -32.01 -24.11 -8.75
C GLY A 41 -32.83 -23.00 -8.09
N GLY A 42 -33.05 -21.89 -8.81
CA GLY A 42 -33.77 -20.72 -8.34
C GLY A 42 -34.60 -20.10 -9.45
N THR A 43 -35.92 -20.31 -9.37
CA THR A 43 -36.96 -19.88 -10.30
C THR A 43 -37.22 -18.38 -10.24
N SER A 44 -37.42 -17.73 -11.39
CA SER A 44 -38.24 -16.52 -11.48
C SER A 44 -38.98 -16.49 -12.81
N SER A 45 -40.30 -16.47 -12.68
CA SER A 45 -41.29 -16.46 -13.73
C SER A 45 -41.43 -15.06 -14.32
N SER A 46 -41.41 -14.94 -15.65
CA SER A 46 -42.13 -13.85 -16.33
C SER A 46 -42.70 -14.34 -17.66
N THR A 47 -44.02 -14.35 -17.71
CA THR A 47 -44.86 -14.49 -18.89
C THR A 47 -44.81 -13.20 -19.71
N GLY A 48 -44.52 -13.27 -21.01
CA GLY A 48 -44.66 -12.14 -21.93
C GLY A 48 -44.08 -12.44 -23.30
N ALA A 49 -44.93 -12.42 -24.33
CA ALA A 49 -44.67 -12.90 -25.67
C ALA A 49 -43.83 -11.94 -26.54
N GLY A 50 -42.95 -12.52 -27.38
CA GLY A 50 -42.61 -11.99 -28.70
C GLY A 50 -41.15 -11.54 -28.92
N GLY A 51 -40.43 -12.29 -29.78
CA GLY A 51 -39.22 -11.84 -30.49
C GLY A 51 -37.91 -12.26 -29.86
N GLY A 52 -37.35 -13.40 -30.31
CA GLY A 52 -36.03 -13.85 -29.90
C GLY A 52 -34.90 -12.96 -30.45
N VAL A 53 -33.95 -12.61 -29.60
CA VAL A 53 -32.63 -12.11 -29.98
C VAL A 53 -31.61 -13.21 -29.70
N ASP A 54 -30.90 -13.59 -30.75
CA ASP A 54 -29.85 -14.59 -30.78
C ASP A 54 -28.63 -14.09 -29.98
N GLN A 55 -28.07 -14.95 -29.12
CA GLN A 55 -26.81 -14.70 -28.44
C GLN A 55 -25.68 -15.39 -29.22
N GLY A 56 -24.87 -14.61 -29.94
CA GLY A 56 -23.59 -15.03 -30.49
C GLY A 56 -23.14 -14.24 -31.71
N SER A 57 -21.92 -13.68 -31.64
CA SER A 57 -21.11 -13.14 -32.76
C SER A 57 -21.34 -11.69 -33.23
N PRO A 58 -20.29 -11.05 -33.81
CA PRO A 58 -19.95 -9.65 -33.60
C PRO A 58 -20.95 -8.72 -34.27
N HIS A 59 -21.23 -7.62 -33.60
CA HIS A 59 -22.13 -6.57 -34.04
C HIS A 59 -21.66 -5.98 -35.37
N THR A 60 -22.14 -6.51 -36.49
CA THR A 60 -22.31 -5.78 -37.75
C THR A 60 -23.67 -5.08 -37.70
N PRO A 61 -23.77 -3.77 -37.43
CA PRO A 61 -25.06 -3.12 -37.44
C PRO A 61 -25.47 -2.76 -38.88
N ALA A 62 -26.67 -3.15 -39.28
CA ALA A 62 -27.32 -2.65 -40.48
C ALA A 62 -27.68 -1.13 -40.39
N THR A 63 -27.43 -0.50 -39.22
CA THR A 63 -27.80 0.89 -38.92
C THR A 63 -26.77 1.59 -38.01
N GLY A 64 -25.47 1.48 -38.33
CA GLY A 64 -24.39 2.24 -37.67
C GLY A 64 -24.05 1.82 -36.23
N CYS A 65 -22.91 2.31 -35.72
CA CYS A 65 -22.42 2.02 -34.38
C CYS A 65 -23.11 2.86 -33.30
N LEU A 66 -23.16 2.33 -32.07
CA LEU A 66 -23.62 3.08 -30.89
C LEU A 66 -22.65 4.24 -30.59
N GLU A 67 -23.13 5.25 -29.87
CA GLU A 67 -22.27 6.34 -29.40
C GLU A 67 -21.08 5.78 -28.59
N GLY A 68 -19.88 6.31 -28.87
CA GLY A 68 -18.63 5.82 -28.30
C GLY A 68 -17.95 4.70 -29.10
N PHE A 69 -18.60 4.14 -30.12
CA PHE A 69 -18.03 3.09 -30.98
C PHE A 69 -17.83 3.58 -32.41
N VAL A 70 -16.78 3.09 -33.07
CA VAL A 70 -16.43 3.40 -34.46
C VAL A 70 -16.57 2.15 -35.32
N GLU A 71 -17.10 2.30 -36.53
CA GLU A 71 -17.17 1.20 -37.48
C GLU A 71 -15.77 0.90 -38.04
N CYS A 72 -15.28 -0.29 -37.76
CA CYS A 72 -14.00 -0.80 -38.19
C CYS A 72 -14.21 -2.13 -38.91
N ASP A 73 -14.04 -2.15 -40.23
CA ASP A 73 -14.16 -3.35 -41.07
C ASP A 73 -15.45 -4.15 -40.83
N GLY A 74 -16.58 -3.45 -40.71
CA GLY A 74 -17.89 -4.04 -40.48
C GLY A 74 -18.21 -4.40 -39.03
N ILE A 75 -17.31 -4.19 -38.07
CA ILE A 75 -17.61 -4.33 -36.64
C ILE A 75 -17.56 -2.98 -35.93
N CYS A 76 -18.36 -2.81 -34.87
CA CYS A 76 -18.25 -1.62 -34.02
C CYS A 76 -17.22 -1.85 -32.93
N ALA A 77 -16.14 -1.07 -32.96
CA ALA A 77 -15.04 -1.14 -32.01
C ALA A 77 -15.02 0.10 -31.10
N ASP A 78 -14.74 -0.12 -29.81
CA ASP A 78 -14.46 0.96 -28.87
C ASP A 78 -12.97 1.31 -28.99
N GLN A 79 -12.65 2.38 -29.73
CA GLN A 79 -11.25 2.75 -29.96
C GLN A 79 -10.53 3.17 -28.68
N SER A 80 -11.22 3.36 -27.55
CA SER A 80 -10.59 3.69 -26.27
C SER A 80 -10.15 2.46 -25.47
N ASN A 81 -10.63 1.26 -25.80
CA ASN A 81 -10.44 0.05 -25.00
C ASN A 81 -10.36 -1.26 -25.81
N ASP A 82 -10.62 -1.24 -27.11
CA ASP A 82 -10.48 -2.41 -27.99
C ASP A 82 -9.01 -2.59 -28.41
N GLY A 83 -8.38 -3.63 -27.88
CA GLY A 83 -6.98 -3.99 -28.18
C GLY A 83 -6.69 -4.31 -29.66
N SER A 84 -7.71 -4.50 -30.50
CA SER A 84 -7.56 -4.73 -31.95
C SER A 84 -7.78 -3.47 -32.79
N HIS A 85 -8.34 -2.41 -32.20
CA HIS A 85 -8.72 -1.15 -32.88
C HIS A 85 -8.39 0.08 -32.01
N CYS A 86 -7.22 0.08 -31.35
CA CYS A 86 -6.90 1.08 -30.34
C CYS A 86 -6.51 2.43 -30.95
N GLY A 87 -7.23 3.49 -30.63
CA GLY A 87 -7.03 4.85 -31.17
C GLY A 87 -7.44 5.00 -32.64
N GLU A 88 -7.33 3.95 -33.45
CA GLU A 88 -7.82 3.87 -34.83
C GLU A 88 -8.16 2.43 -35.24
N CYS A 89 -8.97 2.28 -36.29
CA CYS A 89 -9.36 0.97 -36.80
C CYS A 89 -8.16 0.16 -37.31
N GLY A 90 -8.02 -1.08 -36.82
CA GLY A 90 -6.96 -2.00 -37.25
C GLY A 90 -5.63 -1.80 -36.54
N ASN A 91 -5.52 -0.78 -35.66
CA ASN A 91 -4.36 -0.62 -34.79
C ASN A 91 -4.44 -1.57 -33.60
N ALA A 92 -4.00 -2.80 -33.84
CA ALA A 92 -3.92 -3.83 -32.83
C ALA A 92 -2.66 -3.70 -31.96
N CYS A 93 -2.84 -3.59 -30.64
CA CYS A 93 -1.74 -3.39 -29.70
C CYS A 93 -0.77 -4.58 -29.64
N PHE A 94 -1.27 -5.80 -29.85
CA PHE A 94 -0.42 -7.00 -29.90
C PHE A 94 0.54 -7.02 -31.09
N ASN A 95 0.31 -6.20 -32.13
CA ASN A 95 1.24 -6.07 -33.26
C ASN A 95 2.45 -5.18 -32.91
N GLN A 96 2.36 -4.36 -31.86
CA GLN A 96 3.43 -3.46 -31.45
C GLN A 96 4.39 -4.17 -30.49
N SER A 97 3.87 -4.82 -29.45
CA SER A 97 4.63 -5.68 -28.54
C SER A 97 3.70 -6.65 -27.80
N ALA A 98 4.26 -7.76 -27.31
CA ALA A 98 3.55 -8.65 -26.42
C ALA A 98 3.26 -7.95 -25.08
N GLY A 99 2.06 -8.17 -24.52
CA GLY A 99 1.68 -7.60 -23.23
C GLY A 99 1.12 -6.18 -23.28
N LEU A 100 0.79 -5.66 -24.47
CA LEU A 100 0.09 -4.37 -24.59
C LEU A 100 -1.44 -4.56 -24.67
N GLY A 101 -2.19 -3.66 -24.05
CA GLY A 101 -3.63 -3.48 -24.15
C GLY A 101 -3.99 -2.06 -24.58
N CYS A 102 -5.28 -1.81 -24.86
CA CYS A 102 -5.75 -0.49 -25.21
C CYS A 102 -6.27 0.25 -23.98
N VAL A 103 -5.72 1.42 -23.68
CA VAL A 103 -6.18 2.28 -22.58
C VAL A 103 -6.27 3.71 -23.08
N GLY A 104 -7.48 4.28 -23.09
CA GLY A 104 -7.69 5.66 -23.54
C GLY A 104 -7.34 5.90 -25.01
N GLY A 105 -7.30 4.86 -25.83
CA GLY A 105 -6.92 4.93 -27.25
C GLY A 105 -5.42 4.81 -27.53
N GLU A 106 -4.63 4.48 -26.51
CA GLU A 106 -3.20 4.22 -26.66
C GLU A 106 -2.86 2.77 -26.31
N CYS A 107 -1.96 2.18 -27.09
CA CYS A 107 -1.44 0.84 -26.80
C CYS A 107 -0.36 0.94 -25.72
N VAL A 108 -0.71 0.51 -24.52
CA VAL A 108 0.15 0.57 -23.33
C VAL A 108 0.22 -0.78 -22.66
N GLU A 109 1.12 -0.98 -21.69
CA GLU A 109 1.17 -2.27 -20.99
C GLU A 109 -0.20 -2.64 -20.44
N SER A 110 -0.63 -3.89 -20.66
CA SER A 110 -1.92 -4.41 -20.19
C SER A 110 -2.03 -4.41 -18.67
N SER A 111 -0.90 -4.29 -17.95
CA SER A 111 -0.88 -3.98 -16.51
C SER A 111 -1.61 -2.67 -16.19
N CYS A 112 -1.81 -1.80 -17.18
CA CYS A 112 -2.45 -0.50 -17.06
C CYS A 112 -3.94 -0.42 -17.39
N THR A 113 -4.62 -1.55 -17.59
CA THR A 113 -6.06 -1.57 -17.87
C THR A 113 -6.90 -0.82 -16.82
N TYR A 114 -6.42 -0.72 -15.58
CA TYR A 114 -7.10 -0.01 -14.48
C TYR A 114 -6.30 1.17 -13.93
N GLY A 115 -5.26 1.62 -14.64
CA GLY A 115 -4.36 2.69 -14.19
C GLY A 115 -4.35 3.91 -15.11
N ALA A 116 -3.53 4.88 -14.76
CA ALA A 116 -3.19 6.01 -15.61
C ALA A 116 -1.75 5.86 -16.13
N VAL A 117 -1.56 6.15 -17.41
CA VAL A 117 -0.25 6.20 -18.04
C VAL A 117 0.43 7.51 -17.61
N CYS A 118 1.45 7.40 -16.76
CA CYS A 118 2.23 8.52 -16.26
C CYS A 118 3.65 8.44 -16.82
N GLY A 119 3.80 8.79 -18.11
CA GLY A 119 5.06 8.62 -18.84
C GLY A 119 5.27 7.15 -19.15
N ASP A 120 6.42 6.61 -18.77
CA ASP A 120 6.73 5.18 -18.97
C ASP A 120 6.16 4.28 -17.85
N ALA A 121 5.55 4.86 -16.81
CA ALA A 121 4.99 4.13 -15.69
C ALA A 121 3.47 4.01 -15.80
N CYS A 122 2.94 2.81 -15.54
CA CYS A 122 1.54 2.66 -15.22
C CYS A 122 1.28 2.87 -13.74
N VAL A 123 0.41 3.81 -13.40
CA VAL A 123 0.05 4.13 -12.02
C VAL A 123 -1.39 3.74 -11.76
N THR A 124 -1.58 2.66 -11.00
CA THR A 124 -2.90 2.09 -10.66
C THR A 124 -3.48 2.64 -9.36
N ASN A 125 -2.65 3.15 -8.46
CA ASN A 125 -3.07 3.81 -7.23
C ASN A 125 -2.60 5.26 -7.25
N ARG A 126 -3.54 6.21 -7.17
CA ARG A 126 -3.24 7.65 -7.07
C ARG A 126 -3.82 8.28 -5.83
N SER A 127 -4.57 7.52 -5.04
CA SER A 127 -5.11 7.98 -3.77
C SER A 127 -4.06 8.00 -2.67
N SER A 128 -3.09 7.08 -2.73
CA SER A 128 -2.00 6.97 -1.74
C SER A 128 -0.63 6.70 -2.37
N ASN A 129 -0.42 7.10 -3.63
CA ASN A 129 0.90 7.14 -4.26
C ASN A 129 1.44 8.57 -4.23
N ALA A 130 2.52 8.80 -3.48
CA ALA A 130 3.03 10.15 -3.25
C ALA A 130 3.86 10.72 -4.41
N ASP A 131 4.21 9.93 -5.43
CA ASP A 131 4.80 10.43 -6.67
C ASP A 131 3.74 10.84 -7.72
N HIS A 132 2.50 10.36 -7.58
CA HIS A 132 1.40 10.55 -8.53
C HIS A 132 0.06 10.88 -7.85
N CYS A 133 0.09 11.69 -6.80
CA CYS A 133 -1.04 11.92 -5.92
C CYS A 133 -2.17 12.67 -6.63
N GLY A 134 -3.30 12.02 -6.89
CA GLY A 134 -4.48 12.60 -7.57
C GLY A 134 -4.29 12.99 -9.03
N SER A 135 -3.07 13.21 -9.51
CA SER A 135 -2.71 13.44 -10.92
C SER A 135 -1.34 12.83 -11.26
N CYS A 136 -1.07 12.51 -12.54
CA CYS A 136 0.25 11.97 -12.94
C CYS A 136 1.34 13.00 -12.67
N PHE A 137 2.46 12.56 -12.11
CA PHE A 137 3.62 13.41 -11.76
C PHE A 137 3.30 14.49 -10.72
N ASN A 138 2.17 14.40 -10.02
CA ASN A 138 1.88 15.26 -8.89
C ASN A 138 2.51 14.69 -7.63
N GLN A 139 3.80 14.96 -7.51
CA GLN A 139 4.61 14.50 -6.41
C GLN A 139 4.38 15.36 -5.16
N CYS A 140 4.07 14.71 -4.04
CA CYS A 140 3.99 15.40 -2.75
C CYS A 140 5.38 15.81 -2.26
N ALA A 141 5.41 16.89 -1.47
CA ALA A 141 6.62 17.34 -0.79
C ALA A 141 7.18 16.21 0.07
N SER A 142 8.49 16.25 0.34
CA SER A 142 9.13 15.18 1.09
C SER A 142 8.57 15.01 2.50
N ASP A 143 8.05 16.08 3.10
CA ASP A 143 7.37 16.17 4.41
C ASP A 143 5.83 16.17 4.28
N GLY A 144 5.31 15.99 3.07
CA GLY A 144 3.88 15.84 2.81
C GLY A 144 3.44 14.38 2.70
N LEU A 145 2.14 14.17 2.80
CA LEU A 145 1.49 12.87 2.62
C LEU A 145 0.52 12.92 1.44
N CYS A 146 0.34 11.81 0.73
CA CYS A 146 -0.76 11.64 -0.22
C CYS A 146 -1.93 10.94 0.49
N ALA A 147 -3.02 11.67 0.74
CA ALA A 147 -4.23 11.16 1.38
C ALA A 147 -5.42 11.42 0.46
N GLY A 148 -6.20 10.39 0.12
CA GLY A 148 -7.35 10.52 -0.77
C GLY A 148 -7.04 11.15 -2.14
N GLY A 149 -5.80 11.07 -2.62
CA GLY A 149 -5.34 11.69 -3.86
C GLY A 149 -5.05 13.19 -3.75
N THR A 150 -4.90 13.70 -2.54
CA THR A 150 -4.47 15.08 -2.29
C THR A 150 -3.18 15.08 -1.49
N CYS A 151 -2.21 15.92 -1.91
CA CYS A 151 -1.04 16.18 -1.08
C CYS A 151 -1.45 17.05 0.11
N VAL A 152 -1.27 16.53 1.31
CA VAL A 152 -1.54 17.21 2.58
C VAL A 152 -0.25 17.44 3.36
N ASP A 153 -0.27 18.42 4.25
CA ASP A 153 0.82 18.64 5.21
C ASP A 153 0.95 17.41 6.12
N GLY A 154 2.16 16.86 6.24
CA GLY A 154 2.45 15.74 7.12
C GLY A 154 2.54 16.14 8.59
N GLY A 155 2.51 17.43 8.93
CA GLY A 155 2.54 17.92 10.32
C GLY A 155 3.92 17.86 11.00
N GLY A 156 4.90 17.23 10.37
CA GLY A 156 6.30 17.14 10.77
C GLY A 156 7.16 16.75 9.57
N ASP A 157 8.46 16.58 9.78
CA ASP A 157 9.40 16.21 8.70
C ASP A 157 9.64 14.70 8.60
N GLY A 158 9.12 13.91 9.53
CA GLY A 158 9.28 12.46 9.59
C GLY A 158 10.71 11.99 9.85
N SER A 159 11.63 12.87 10.23
CA SER A 159 13.05 12.52 10.45
C SER A 159 13.32 11.87 11.80
N SER A 160 12.39 12.04 12.75
CA SER A 160 12.46 11.49 14.10
C SER A 160 11.06 11.44 14.70
N CYS A 161 10.89 10.70 15.79
CA CYS A 161 9.60 10.70 16.47
C CYS A 161 9.29 11.98 17.27
N ALA A 162 10.25 12.90 17.39
CA ALA A 162 9.99 14.26 17.88
C ALA A 162 9.32 15.15 16.81
N SER A 163 9.43 14.77 15.53
CA SER A 163 8.85 15.45 14.37
C SER A 163 8.27 14.42 13.38
N PRO A 164 7.31 13.58 13.80
CA PRO A 164 6.79 12.50 12.96
C PRO A 164 5.90 13.06 11.85
N LEU A 165 5.66 12.28 10.80
CA LEU A 165 4.52 12.47 9.91
C LEU A 165 3.25 12.01 10.64
N PHE A 166 2.26 12.88 10.70
CA PHE A 166 1.01 12.65 11.40
C PHE A 166 -0.01 12.09 10.44
N TRP A 167 -0.67 11.02 10.87
CA TRP A 167 -1.76 10.43 10.14
C TRP A 167 -2.91 10.16 11.11
N ASN A 168 -4.07 10.70 10.77
CA ASN A 168 -5.41 10.52 11.37
C ASN A 168 -6.37 11.36 10.52
N VAL A 169 -6.48 11.04 9.23
CA VAL A 169 -7.49 11.67 8.38
C VAL A 169 -8.66 10.69 8.39
N ASP A 170 -9.79 11.10 8.97
CA ASP A 170 -10.91 10.24 9.40
C ASP A 170 -11.57 9.36 8.31
N ASP A 171 -11.05 9.33 7.08
CA ASP A 171 -11.57 8.57 5.93
C ASP A 171 -10.51 7.70 5.21
N ASP A 172 -9.22 7.79 5.57
CA ASP A 172 -8.14 7.08 4.85
C ASP A 172 -7.35 6.14 5.78
N GLU A 173 -7.53 4.83 5.60
CA GLU A 173 -6.71 3.79 6.26
C GLU A 173 -5.26 3.75 5.74
N SER A 174 -4.93 4.55 4.72
CA SER A 174 -3.59 4.55 4.11
C SER A 174 -3.18 5.92 3.58
N VAL A 175 -1.88 6.22 3.67
CA VAL A 175 -1.28 7.44 3.14
C VAL A 175 0.00 7.13 2.36
N GLY A 176 0.17 7.81 1.24
CA GLY A 176 1.42 7.77 0.49
C GLY A 176 2.47 8.67 1.11
N PHE A 177 3.72 8.25 1.10
CA PHE A 177 4.85 9.06 1.55
C PHE A 177 6.10 8.80 0.69
N ARG A 178 7.10 9.66 0.85
CA ARG A 178 8.38 9.55 0.13
C ARG A 178 9.53 9.48 1.12
N PHE A 179 10.59 8.74 0.79
CA PHE A 179 11.86 8.92 1.46
C PHE A 179 12.58 10.16 0.93
N THR A 180 13.45 10.76 1.76
CA THR A 180 14.42 11.75 1.28
C THR A 180 15.78 11.09 1.14
N PRO A 181 16.68 11.60 0.28
CA PRO A 181 18.06 11.09 0.22
C PRO A 181 18.80 11.08 1.57
N ALA A 182 18.40 11.95 2.51
CA ALA A 182 18.96 11.97 3.87
C ALA A 182 18.51 10.76 4.71
N LEU A 183 17.40 10.12 4.33
CA LEU A 183 16.78 8.98 4.99
C LEU A 183 16.97 7.66 4.21
N THR A 184 17.83 7.64 3.18
CA THR A 184 18.00 6.48 2.29
C THR A 184 19.29 5.71 2.55
N THR A 185 19.86 5.88 3.74
CA THR A 185 20.94 4.98 4.16
C THR A 185 20.29 3.64 4.51
N GLU A 186 20.79 2.57 3.90
CA GLU A 186 20.32 1.20 4.15
C GLU A 186 20.32 0.89 5.65
N HIS A 187 19.20 0.34 6.13
CA HIS A 187 19.07 -0.18 7.47
C HIS A 187 19.64 -1.60 7.49
N LEU A 188 20.78 -1.75 8.16
CA LEU A 188 21.53 -3.02 8.21
C LEU A 188 21.15 -3.91 9.42
N PHE A 189 20.04 -3.65 10.11
CA PHE A 189 19.68 -4.41 11.31
C PHE A 189 18.47 -5.33 11.08
N THR A 190 18.55 -6.48 11.73
CA THR A 190 17.42 -7.34 12.11
C THR A 190 16.62 -6.64 13.21
N CYS A 191 15.33 -6.94 13.32
CA CYS A 191 14.44 -6.38 14.33
C CYS A 191 15.07 -6.27 15.74
N GLY A 192 15.03 -5.07 16.31
CA GLY A 192 15.62 -4.74 17.60
C GLY A 192 15.75 -3.24 17.82
N PRO A 193 16.28 -2.80 18.99
CA PRO A 193 16.46 -1.39 19.33
C PRO A 193 17.02 -0.58 18.16
N LEU A 194 16.27 0.42 17.68
CA LEU A 194 16.82 1.36 16.70
C LEU A 194 18.06 2.03 17.31
N ASP A 195 19.25 1.61 16.86
CA ASP A 195 20.36 2.54 16.73
C ASP A 195 19.83 3.77 15.97
N PRO A 196 20.34 5.00 16.23
CA PRO A 196 19.84 6.23 15.63
C PRO A 196 20.11 6.23 14.12
N LEU A 197 19.29 5.48 13.39
CA LEU A 197 19.34 5.32 11.96
C LEU A 197 18.33 6.25 11.30
N PRO A 198 18.55 6.61 10.03
CA PRO A 198 17.68 7.52 9.30
C PRO A 198 16.35 6.85 8.91
N THR A 199 15.41 6.70 9.83
CA THR A 199 14.07 6.16 9.54
C THR A 199 13.07 7.25 9.18
N ARG A 200 12.00 6.86 8.48
CA ARG A 200 10.79 7.66 8.33
C ARG A 200 9.84 7.40 9.49
N TRP A 201 9.48 8.44 10.23
CA TRP A 201 8.62 8.32 11.40
C TRP A 201 7.18 8.71 11.11
N PHE A 202 6.26 7.88 11.58
CA PHE A 202 4.83 8.11 11.59
C PHE A 202 4.31 8.16 13.02
N ARG A 203 3.26 8.93 13.23
CA ARG A 203 2.43 8.90 14.44
C ARG A 203 0.99 8.70 14.06
N PHE A 204 0.32 7.75 14.70
CA PHE A 204 -1.11 7.50 14.54
C PHE A 204 -1.82 7.38 15.89
N THR A 205 -3.13 7.59 15.89
CA THR A 205 -3.99 7.29 17.04
C THR A 205 -4.79 6.03 16.74
N ALA A 206 -4.68 4.99 17.56
CA ALA A 206 -5.44 3.77 17.36
C ALA A 206 -6.93 3.99 17.66
N ASN A 207 -7.82 3.39 16.88
CA ASN A 207 -9.26 3.45 17.11
C ASN A 207 -9.81 2.20 17.83
N ASP A 208 -9.05 1.10 17.80
CA ASP A 208 -9.44 -0.20 18.38
C ASP A 208 -8.38 -0.75 19.34
N THR A 209 -8.62 -1.95 19.85
CA THR A 209 -7.69 -2.67 20.74
C THR A 209 -6.63 -3.48 19.99
N GLU A 210 -6.77 -3.56 18.67
CA GLU A 210 -5.80 -4.17 17.77
C GLU A 210 -5.63 -3.21 16.60
N THR A 211 -4.44 -3.17 16.01
CA THR A 211 -4.21 -2.37 14.80
C THR A 211 -3.19 -3.10 13.94
N GLY A 212 -3.57 -3.42 12.71
CA GLY A 212 -2.62 -3.86 11.70
C GLY A 212 -1.85 -2.65 11.17
N VAL A 213 -0.56 -2.81 10.95
CA VAL A 213 0.34 -1.80 10.39
C VAL A 213 1.05 -2.43 9.21
N GLU A 214 1.09 -1.73 8.09
CA GLU A 214 1.70 -2.23 6.86
C GLU A 214 2.41 -1.10 6.11
N VAL A 215 3.55 -1.40 5.50
CA VAL A 215 4.16 -0.56 4.47
C VAL A 215 4.14 -1.30 3.15
N ARG A 216 3.62 -0.66 2.10
CA ARG A 216 3.62 -1.18 0.73
C ARG A 216 4.52 -0.36 -0.17
N ALA A 217 5.47 -1.00 -0.83
CA ALA A 217 6.29 -0.35 -1.84
C ALA A 217 5.49 -0.05 -3.12
N ASP A 218 5.68 1.12 -3.74
CA ASP A 218 5.22 1.39 -5.11
C ASP A 218 6.17 0.76 -6.18
N GLY A 219 6.90 -0.29 -5.80
CA GLY A 219 7.97 -0.88 -6.60
C GLY A 219 8.63 -2.08 -5.93
N ALA A 220 9.92 -2.26 -6.18
CA ALA A 220 10.73 -3.35 -5.64
C ALA A 220 11.60 -2.92 -4.44
N ASP A 221 11.27 -1.78 -3.83
CA ASP A 221 11.93 -1.34 -2.60
C ASP A 221 11.50 -2.25 -1.45
N ASP A 222 12.43 -2.55 -0.56
CA ASP A 222 12.23 -3.43 0.59
C ASP A 222 12.33 -2.60 1.89
N PHE A 223 11.47 -2.88 2.85
CA PHE A 223 11.26 -2.05 4.03
C PHE A 223 11.27 -2.87 5.32
N ILE A 224 11.59 -2.20 6.41
CA ILE A 224 11.45 -2.71 7.78
C ILE A 224 10.58 -1.73 8.56
N ILE A 225 9.69 -2.25 9.41
CA ILE A 225 8.90 -1.43 10.33
C ILE A 225 9.18 -1.82 11.77
N GLU A 226 9.21 -0.82 12.64
CA GLU A 226 9.22 -1.01 14.09
C GLU A 226 8.22 -0.05 14.75
N ALA A 227 7.42 -0.57 15.66
CA ALA A 227 6.35 0.15 16.34
C ALA A 227 6.68 0.42 17.80
N PHE A 228 6.24 1.58 18.30
CA PHE A 228 6.49 2.05 19.66
C PHE A 228 5.21 2.57 20.34
N ASP A 229 5.08 2.29 21.64
CA ASP A 229 3.93 2.73 22.47
C ASP A 229 4.16 4.05 23.23
N ALA A 230 5.35 4.65 23.11
CA ALA A 230 5.73 5.86 23.86
C ALA A 230 6.40 6.92 22.99
N ALA A 231 6.16 8.19 23.33
CA ALA A 231 6.64 9.38 22.61
C ALA A 231 8.17 9.58 22.60
N THR A 232 8.91 8.78 23.36
CA THR A 232 10.38 8.84 23.41
C THR A 232 11.04 7.86 22.46
N CYS A 233 10.27 6.92 21.86
CA CYS A 233 10.72 5.91 20.90
C CYS A 233 12.03 5.24 21.32
N ALA A 234 12.15 5.07 22.63
CA ALA A 234 13.29 4.43 23.23
C ALA A 234 13.20 2.92 22.94
N PRO A 235 14.33 2.20 22.90
CA PRO A 235 14.34 0.75 22.73
C PRO A 235 13.38 -0.01 23.63
N VAL A 236 13.20 0.45 24.86
CA VAL A 236 12.29 -0.15 25.86
C VAL A 236 10.80 0.02 25.54
N ALA A 237 10.47 0.93 24.62
CA ALA A 237 9.10 1.20 24.17
C ALA A 237 8.77 0.49 22.85
N SER A 238 9.71 -0.29 22.30
CA SER A 238 9.45 -1.12 21.12
C SER A 238 8.43 -2.20 21.48
N ILE A 239 7.36 -2.27 20.69
CA ILE A 239 6.24 -3.20 20.89
C ILE A 239 6.11 -4.22 19.74
N GLY A 240 6.91 -4.08 18.69
CA GLY A 240 6.94 -5.02 17.57
C GLY A 240 7.80 -4.51 16.43
N CYS A 241 8.38 -5.43 15.67
CA CYS A 241 9.13 -5.14 14.46
C CYS A 241 8.90 -6.25 13.43
N ASN A 242 8.88 -5.89 12.15
CA ASN A 242 8.88 -6.83 11.05
C ASN A 242 9.64 -6.27 9.85
N ASP A 243 10.49 -7.09 9.25
CA ASP A 243 11.27 -6.84 8.02
C ASP A 243 11.04 -7.92 6.94
N ASP A 244 9.98 -8.71 7.17
CA ASP A 244 9.29 -9.66 6.31
C ASP A 244 10.10 -10.67 5.49
N ASP A 245 11.42 -10.81 5.69
CA ASP A 245 12.49 -11.74 5.23
C ASP A 245 12.36 -12.53 3.90
N ALA A 246 11.15 -12.79 3.41
CA ALA A 246 10.76 -13.32 2.10
C ALA A 246 9.79 -12.41 1.29
N GLY A 247 9.32 -11.27 1.83
CA GLY A 247 8.44 -10.28 1.19
C GLY A 247 9.10 -8.91 0.95
N ALA A 248 8.35 -7.93 0.44
CA ALA A 248 8.79 -6.52 0.29
C ALA A 248 7.91 -5.53 1.08
N ASN A 249 6.90 -6.05 1.78
CA ASN A 249 5.84 -5.27 2.42
C ASN A 249 5.72 -5.73 3.88
N PRO A 250 6.46 -5.10 4.81
CA PRO A 250 6.44 -5.51 6.19
C PRO A 250 5.09 -5.18 6.85
N GLN A 251 4.61 -6.12 7.67
CA GLN A 251 3.32 -6.05 8.36
C GLN A 251 3.43 -6.40 9.85
N LEU A 252 2.69 -5.70 10.71
CA LEU A 252 2.61 -5.97 12.15
C LEU A 252 1.16 -5.94 12.61
N THR A 253 0.81 -6.80 13.55
CA THR A 253 -0.43 -6.68 14.32
C THR A 253 -0.07 -6.23 15.73
N LEU A 254 -0.51 -5.05 16.11
CA LEU A 254 -0.18 -4.42 17.38
C LEU A 254 -1.36 -4.52 18.33
N ALA A 255 -1.12 -4.93 19.58
CA ALA A 255 -2.08 -4.75 20.65
C ALA A 255 -2.14 -3.25 21.01
N THR A 256 -3.24 -2.59 20.67
CA THR A 256 -3.43 -1.16 20.85
C THR A 256 -4.57 -0.87 21.84
N ALA A 257 -4.84 0.42 22.05
CA ALA A 257 -6.00 0.87 22.80
C ALA A 257 -6.63 2.04 22.04
N ALA A 258 -7.95 2.05 21.95
CA ALA A 258 -8.71 3.14 21.35
C ALA A 258 -8.32 4.49 22.00
N GLY A 259 -7.95 5.47 21.17
CA GLY A 259 -7.43 6.77 21.59
C GLY A 259 -5.95 6.78 21.98
N GLY A 260 -5.27 5.63 21.99
CA GLY A 260 -3.83 5.51 22.25
C GLY A 260 -3.00 6.07 21.10
N THR A 261 -1.87 6.70 21.42
CA THR A 261 -0.93 7.24 20.43
C THR A 261 0.24 6.29 20.26
N TYR A 262 0.55 5.95 19.01
CA TYR A 262 1.61 5.03 18.64
C TYR A 262 2.51 5.65 17.58
N PHE A 263 3.74 5.16 17.51
CA PHE A 263 4.72 5.60 16.53
C PHE A 263 5.21 4.41 15.71
N VAL A 264 5.47 4.64 14.43
CA VAL A 264 6.08 3.64 13.55
C VAL A 264 7.29 4.25 12.89
N ALA A 265 8.42 3.59 13.01
CA ALA A 265 9.61 3.88 12.24
C ALA A 265 9.63 2.95 11.02
N VAL A 266 9.79 3.52 9.84
CA VAL A 266 9.97 2.79 8.58
C VAL A 266 11.41 2.98 8.11
N GLY A 267 12.14 1.88 8.01
CA GLY A 267 13.48 1.83 7.44
C GLY A 267 13.48 1.15 6.08
N LEU A 268 14.55 1.35 5.32
CA LEU A 268 14.85 0.70 4.04
C LEU A 268 15.78 -0.50 4.22
N LYS A 269 15.42 -1.65 3.67
CA LYS A 269 16.29 -2.83 3.55
C LYS A 269 16.82 -2.83 2.11
N GLY A 270 18.13 -2.69 1.92
CA GLY A 270 18.73 -2.50 0.60
C GLY A 270 18.67 -1.07 0.04
N SER A 271 18.60 -0.97 -1.30
CA SER A 271 18.69 0.30 -2.03
C SER A 271 17.33 0.89 -2.33
N TRP A 272 17.17 2.19 -2.09
CA TRP A 272 15.98 2.92 -2.50
C TRP A 272 15.98 3.27 -3.99
N SER A 273 14.88 2.94 -4.67
CA SER A 273 14.67 3.21 -6.10
C SER A 273 14.24 4.64 -6.41
N GLY A 274 14.01 5.48 -5.38
CA GLY A 274 13.50 6.85 -5.55
C GLY A 274 11.97 6.96 -5.52
N ARG A 275 11.28 5.82 -5.40
CA ARG A 275 9.81 5.73 -5.43
C ARG A 275 9.18 5.96 -4.06
N SER A 276 7.91 6.35 -4.07
CA SER A 276 7.07 6.41 -2.87
C SER A 276 6.72 5.02 -2.31
N ALA A 277 6.16 5.04 -1.11
CA ALA A 277 5.53 3.89 -0.48
C ALA A 277 4.21 4.32 0.17
N THR A 278 3.35 3.37 0.45
CA THR A 278 2.10 3.58 1.19
C THR A 278 2.27 3.06 2.61
N PHE A 279 2.01 3.90 3.60
CA PHE A 279 1.83 3.50 4.99
C PHE A 279 0.34 3.23 5.22
N ARG A 280 0.01 2.10 5.85
CA ARG A 280 -1.35 1.70 6.21
C ARG A 280 -1.38 1.34 7.68
N ALA A 281 -2.45 1.73 8.36
CA ALA A 281 -2.87 1.01 9.56
C ALA A 281 -4.39 0.81 9.56
N ASP A 282 -4.80 -0.43 9.80
CA ASP A 282 -6.18 -0.83 9.88
C ASP A 282 -6.55 -1.18 11.31
N HIS A 283 -7.75 -0.76 11.71
CA HIS A 283 -8.28 -0.90 13.06
C HIS A 283 -9.28 -2.05 13.13
#